data_AF-A0A7V1F966-F1
#
_entry.id   AF-A0A7V1F966-F1
#
_cell.length_a   1.000
_cell.length_b   1.000
_cell.length_c   1.000
_cell.angle_alpha   90.00
_cell.angle_beta   90.00
_cell.angle_gamma   90.00
#
_symmetry.space_group_name_H-M   'P 1'
#
loop_
_entity.id
_entity.type
_entity.pdbx_description
1 polymer ?
#
loop_
_entity_poly.entity_id
_entity_poly.type
_entity_poly.pdbx_seq_one_letter_code
_entity_poly.pdbx_strand_id
1 'polypeptide(L)'
;MAEKFHVHVVSHTHWDREWYLPFQQYRHRLVDMIDNLLKLLEEKPSFNYFVLDGQTVVLEDYLEIRPENQKRLKREIRRKRLFIGPWYILPDEFLVSGESLVRNLLRGHQIAGAFGHIMKIGYLPDSFGHINQLPQVLNGFGLD
;
A
#
# COMPACT_ATOMS: atom_id res chain seq x y z
N MET A 1 -21.87 -7.71 -34.16
CA MET A 1 -21.49 -8.43 -32.93
C MET A 1 -21.33 -7.39 -31.85
N ALA A 2 -21.84 -7.62 -30.64
CA ALA A 2 -21.63 -6.69 -29.52
C ALA A 2 -20.13 -6.61 -29.20
N GLU A 3 -19.64 -5.41 -28.92
CA GLU A 3 -18.24 -5.15 -28.59
C GLU A 3 -17.88 -5.85 -27.27
N LYS A 4 -16.74 -6.55 -27.21
CA LYS A 4 -16.28 -7.23 -26.00
C LYS A 4 -15.37 -6.28 -25.22
N PHE A 5 -15.77 -5.93 -24.00
CA PHE A 5 -14.95 -5.14 -23.08
C PHE A 5 -14.15 -6.05 -22.14
N HIS A 6 -12.93 -5.63 -21.82
CA HIS A 6 -12.15 -6.22 -20.74
C HIS A 6 -12.23 -5.33 -19.50
N VAL A 7 -12.78 -5.86 -18.41
CA VAL A 7 -13.03 -5.12 -17.17
C VAL A 7 -12.01 -5.56 -16.11
N HIS A 8 -11.18 -4.63 -15.66
CA HIS A 8 -10.24 -4.85 -14.57
C HIS A 8 -10.87 -4.38 -13.25
N VAL A 9 -11.05 -5.30 -12.30
CA VAL A 9 -11.47 -4.97 -10.94
C VAL A 9 -10.26 -5.08 -10.02
N VAL A 10 -9.94 -3.98 -9.32
CA VAL A 10 -8.83 -3.92 -8.36
C VAL A 10 -9.42 -3.66 -6.98
N SER A 11 -9.40 -4.68 -6.13
CA SER A 11 -9.81 -4.51 -4.74
C SER A 11 -8.72 -3.76 -3.98
N HIS A 12 -9.11 -2.67 -3.34
CA HIS A 12 -8.25 -1.85 -2.49
C HIS A 12 -9.09 -1.21 -1.39
N THR A 13 -8.43 -0.59 -0.43
CA THR A 13 -9.04 0.40 0.47
C THR A 13 -8.12 1.59 0.50
N HIS A 14 -8.68 2.80 0.39
CA HIS A 14 -7.93 3.98 0.77
C HIS A 14 -7.89 4.08 2.29
N TRP A 15 -6.72 4.28 2.88
CA TRP A 15 -6.53 4.24 4.32
C TRP A 15 -5.75 5.45 4.83
N ASP A 16 -6.49 6.52 5.13
CA ASP A 16 -5.96 7.61 5.94
C ASP A 16 -5.52 7.06 7.30
N ARG A 17 -4.24 7.25 7.62
CA ARG A 17 -3.68 6.74 8.88
C ARG A 17 -4.34 7.40 10.09
N GLU A 18 -4.68 8.68 9.95
CA GLU A 18 -5.45 9.47 10.89
C GLU A 18 -6.13 10.64 10.14
N TRP A 19 -7.35 10.97 10.53
CA TRP A 19 -8.11 12.05 9.89
C TRP A 19 -9.15 12.62 10.86
N TYR A 20 -10.46 12.42 10.62
CA TYR A 20 -11.53 12.93 11.51
C TYR A 20 -11.68 12.17 12.85
N LEU A 21 -10.93 11.09 13.05
CA LEU A 21 -10.84 10.36 14.32
C LEU A 21 -9.36 10.25 14.73
N PRO A 22 -9.07 10.12 16.04
CA PRO A 22 -7.73 9.84 16.51
C PRO A 22 -7.14 8.57 15.87
N PHE A 23 -5.83 8.59 15.64
CA PHE A 23 -5.04 7.47 15.08
C PHE A 23 -5.45 6.10 15.63
N GLN A 24 -5.62 5.95 16.95
CA GLN A 24 -5.92 4.65 17.55
C GLN A 24 -7.27 4.06 17.13
N GLN A 25 -8.26 4.89 16.80
CA GLN A 25 -9.53 4.40 16.27
C GLN A 25 -9.37 3.84 14.85
N TYR A 26 -8.59 4.52 14.01
CA TYR A 26 -8.21 4.00 12.70
C TYR A 26 -7.38 2.73 12.85
N ARG A 27 -6.35 2.72 13.70
CA ARG A 27 -5.51 1.55 13.93
C ARG A 27 -6.30 0.32 14.37
N HIS A 28 -7.29 0.48 15.25
CA HIS A 28 -8.18 -0.63 15.62
C HIS A 28 -8.92 -1.21 14.41
N ARG A 29 -9.52 -0.36 13.58
CA ARG A 29 -10.21 -0.78 12.34
C ARG A 29 -9.24 -1.38 11.31
N LEU A 30 -8.01 -0.89 11.25
CA LEU A 30 -6.96 -1.41 10.37
C LEU A 30 -6.63 -2.86 10.73
N VAL A 31 -6.53 -3.16 12.03
CA VAL A 31 -6.28 -4.51 12.54
C VAL A 31 -7.40 -5.45 12.12
N ASP A 32 -8.65 -5.07 12.34
CA ASP A 32 -9.81 -5.88 11.94
C ASP A 32 -9.89 -6.06 10.42
N MET A 33 -9.59 -5.03 9.64
CA MET A 33 -9.56 -5.09 8.18
C MET A 33 -8.50 -6.08 7.69
N ILE A 34 -7.27 -6.01 8.21
CA ILE A 34 -6.18 -6.89 7.79
C ILE A 34 -6.42 -8.33 8.26
N ASP A 35 -6.97 -8.55 9.45
CA ASP A 35 -7.35 -9.89 9.94
C ASP A 35 -8.37 -10.55 8.99
N ASN A 36 -9.39 -9.79 8.58
CA ASN A 36 -10.39 -10.25 7.61
C ASN A 36 -9.80 -10.46 6.20
N LEU A 37 -8.90 -9.57 5.76
CA LEU A 37 -8.23 -9.68 4.47
C LEU A 37 -7.35 -10.94 4.41
N LEU A 38 -6.53 -11.20 5.44
CA LEU A 38 -5.70 -12.40 5.49
C LEU A 38 -6.55 -13.67 5.44
N LYS A 39 -7.64 -13.72 6.20
CA LYS A 39 -8.59 -14.84 6.15
C LYS A 39 -9.19 -15.01 4.75
N LEU A 40 -9.63 -13.91 4.13
CA LEU A 40 -10.21 -13.92 2.78
C LEU A 40 -9.21 -14.44 1.74
N LEU A 41 -7.97 -13.96 1.78
CA LEU A 41 -6.90 -14.43 0.90
C LEU A 41 -6.63 -15.93 1.12
N GLU A 42 -6.55 -16.38 2.37
CA GLU A 42 -6.27 -17.78 2.70
C GLU A 42 -7.41 -18.74 2.28
N GLU A 43 -8.67 -18.36 2.50
CA GLU A 43 -9.83 -19.23 2.33
C GLU A 43 -10.47 -19.18 0.94
N LYS A 44 -10.31 -18.06 0.20
CA LYS A 44 -10.95 -17.89 -1.12
C LYS A 44 -9.89 -17.73 -2.23
N PRO A 45 -9.50 -18.82 -2.91
CA PRO A 45 -8.56 -18.76 -4.03
C PRO A 45 -9.04 -17.89 -5.21
N SER A 46 -10.37 -17.74 -5.38
CA SER A 46 -10.95 -16.88 -6.43
C SER A 46 -10.80 -15.38 -6.17
N PHE A 47 -10.45 -15.00 -4.94
CA PHE A 47 -10.10 -13.61 -4.63
C PHE A 47 -8.64 -13.38 -5.00
N ASN A 48 -8.43 -12.77 -6.17
CA ASN A 48 -7.12 -12.78 -6.83
C ASN A 48 -6.07 -11.94 -6.10
N TYR A 49 -6.36 -10.66 -5.87
CA TYR A 49 -5.40 -9.71 -5.32
C TYR A 49 -6.07 -8.55 -4.58
N PHE A 50 -5.33 -7.97 -3.63
CA PHE A 50 -5.67 -6.73 -2.94
C PHE A 50 -4.50 -5.75 -2.99
N VAL A 51 -4.79 -4.49 -3.28
CA VAL A 51 -3.81 -3.39 -3.19
C VAL A 51 -3.97 -2.70 -1.84
N LEU A 52 -2.93 -2.77 -1.00
CA LEU A 52 -2.91 -2.15 0.32
C LEU A 52 -2.39 -0.71 0.22
N ASP A 53 -3.15 0.10 -0.50
CA ASP A 53 -3.10 1.56 -0.56
C ASP A 53 -1.74 2.21 -0.85
N GLY A 54 -0.79 1.51 -1.46
CA GLY A 54 0.46 2.13 -1.88
C GLY A 54 1.47 2.43 -0.76
N GLN A 55 1.11 2.17 0.52
CA GLN A 55 1.87 2.56 1.70
C GLN A 55 2.28 1.35 2.55
N THR A 56 3.50 1.32 3.06
CA THR A 56 3.99 0.21 3.88
C THR A 56 3.84 0.42 5.38
N VAL A 57 3.61 1.65 5.86
CA VAL A 57 3.47 1.95 7.30
C VAL A 57 2.37 1.12 7.96
N VAL A 58 1.29 0.81 7.23
CA VAL A 58 0.16 0.01 7.72
C VAL A 58 0.57 -1.42 8.12
N LEU A 59 1.66 -1.94 7.56
CA LEU A 59 2.22 -3.23 7.98
C LEU A 59 2.86 -3.14 9.36
N GLU A 60 3.58 -2.05 9.63
CA GLU A 60 4.16 -1.80 10.94
C GLU A 60 3.03 -1.56 11.96
N ASP A 61 2.07 -0.67 11.65
CA ASP A 61 0.90 -0.40 12.50
C ASP A 61 0.10 -1.66 12.84
N TYR A 62 -0.04 -2.59 11.91
CA TYR A 62 -0.67 -3.88 12.16
C TYR A 62 0.21 -4.79 13.02
N LEU A 63 1.50 -4.92 12.70
CA LEU A 63 2.40 -5.88 13.34
C LEU A 63 2.84 -5.51 14.75
N GLU A 64 2.76 -4.24 15.18
CA GLU A 64 2.94 -3.96 16.62
C GLU A 64 1.76 -4.50 17.45
N ILE A 65 0.59 -4.74 16.85
CA ILE A 65 -0.60 -5.31 17.53
C ILE A 65 -0.70 -6.82 17.32
N ARG A 66 -0.38 -7.31 16.12
CA ARG A 66 -0.48 -8.73 15.70
C ARG A 66 0.87 -9.28 15.19
N PRO A 67 1.96 -9.25 15.98
CA PRO A 67 3.29 -9.66 15.52
C PRO A 67 3.34 -11.11 15.00
N GLU A 68 2.49 -11.99 15.52
CA GLU A 68 2.36 -13.38 15.10
C GLU A 68 1.97 -13.56 13.63
N ASN A 69 1.31 -12.56 13.03
CA ASN A 69 0.82 -12.63 11.66
C ASN A 69 1.86 -12.22 10.60
N GLN A 70 3.09 -11.86 11.00
CA GLN A 70 4.16 -11.48 10.07
C GLN A 70 4.43 -12.55 9.00
N LYS A 71 4.42 -13.84 9.38
CA LYS A 71 4.63 -14.94 8.43
C LYS A 71 3.50 -15.06 7.41
N ARG A 72 2.25 -14.81 7.84
CA ARG A 72 1.06 -14.84 6.97
C ARG A 72 1.11 -13.70 5.95
N LEU A 73 1.42 -12.48 6.39
CA LEU A 73 1.63 -11.33 5.50
C LEU A 73 2.72 -11.60 4.46
N LYS A 74 3.92 -12.01 4.89
CA LYS A 74 5.03 -12.33 3.96
C LYS A 74 4.62 -13.39 2.93
N ARG A 75 3.84 -14.39 3.33
CA ARG A 75 3.37 -15.43 2.41
C ARG A 75 2.45 -14.87 1.33
N GLU A 76 1.43 -14.09 1.69
CA GLU A 76 0.48 -13.54 0.72
C GLU A 76 1.12 -12.46 -0.17
N ILE A 77 2.06 -11.68 0.37
CA ILE A 77 2.84 -10.70 -0.40
C ILE A 77 3.75 -11.41 -1.41
N ARG A 78 4.50 -12.45 -1.00
CA ARG A 78 5.36 -13.21 -1.94
C ARG A 78 4.57 -13.91 -3.04
N ARG A 79 3.33 -14.33 -2.73
CA ARG A 79 2.40 -14.92 -3.70
C ARG A 79 1.76 -13.88 -4.64
N LYS A 80 2.08 -12.60 -4.49
CA LYS A 80 1.47 -11.49 -5.25
C LYS A 80 -0.06 -11.48 -5.13
N ARG A 81 -0.58 -11.85 -3.95
CA ARG A 81 -2.00 -11.73 -3.60
C ARG A 81 -2.29 -10.50 -2.76
N LEU A 82 -1.26 -9.96 -2.11
CA LEU A 82 -1.30 -8.69 -1.40
C LEU A 82 -0.18 -7.79 -1.94
N PHE A 83 -0.55 -6.66 -2.53
CA PHE A 83 0.36 -5.67 -3.09
C PHE A 83 0.57 -4.53 -2.09
N ILE A 84 1.82 -4.12 -1.90
CA ILE A 84 2.26 -3.13 -0.91
C ILE A 84 3.30 -2.18 -1.49
N GLY A 85 3.45 -1.00 -0.87
CA GLY A 85 4.35 0.05 -1.35
C GLY A 85 3.86 0.65 -2.68
N PRO A 86 4.66 1.50 -3.35
CA PRO A 86 6.09 1.70 -3.14
C PRO A 86 6.45 2.71 -2.04
N TRP A 87 5.47 3.46 -1.54
CA TRP A 87 5.68 4.50 -0.55
C TRP A 87 5.72 3.93 0.87
N TYR A 88 6.35 4.65 1.78
CA TYR A 88 6.22 4.37 3.20
C TYR A 88 4.88 4.89 3.74
N ILE A 89 4.56 6.15 3.43
CA ILE A 89 3.27 6.83 3.68
C ILE A 89 2.79 7.53 2.40
N LEU A 90 1.52 7.94 2.33
CA LEU A 90 1.02 8.79 1.25
C LEU A 90 1.23 10.27 1.61
N PRO A 91 2.12 11.02 0.93
CA PRO A 91 2.45 12.39 1.30
C PRO A 91 1.54 13.42 0.60
N ASP A 92 1.42 14.59 1.22
CA ASP A 92 1.19 15.83 0.47
C ASP A 92 2.55 16.27 -0.11
N GLU A 93 2.63 16.40 -1.44
CA GLU A 93 3.90 16.64 -2.14
C GLU A 93 4.43 18.07 -1.97
N PHE A 94 3.56 19.06 -1.75
CA PHE A 94 3.95 20.46 -1.63
C PHE A 94 4.33 20.85 -0.19
N LEU A 95 3.79 20.13 0.80
CA LEU A 95 3.98 20.45 2.22
C LEU A 95 5.20 19.76 2.85
N VAL A 96 5.88 18.88 2.12
CA VAL A 96 7.11 18.21 2.57
C VAL A 96 8.31 18.62 1.74
N SER A 97 9.51 18.41 2.29
CA SER A 97 10.75 18.67 1.53
C SER A 97 10.93 17.67 0.38
N GLY A 98 11.64 18.07 -0.66
CA GLY A 98 11.99 17.16 -1.78
C GLY A 98 12.75 15.92 -1.31
N GLU A 99 13.67 16.06 -0.36
CA GLU A 99 14.35 14.91 0.26
C GLU A 99 13.37 14.02 1.01
N SER A 100 12.37 14.58 1.70
CA SER A 100 11.34 13.79 2.40
C SER A 100 10.57 12.88 1.43
N LEU A 101 10.23 13.34 0.22
CA LEU A 101 9.61 12.51 -0.82
C LEU A 101 10.52 11.35 -1.24
N VAL A 102 11.80 11.63 -1.48
CA VAL A 102 12.80 10.60 -1.83
C VAL A 102 12.97 9.59 -0.69
N ARG A 103 13.05 10.04 0.57
CA ARG A 103 13.15 9.15 1.73
C ARG A 103 11.90 8.31 1.93
N ASN A 104 10.73 8.86 1.63
CA ASN A 104 9.46 8.14 1.70
C ASN A 104 9.46 6.93 0.74
N LEU A 105 9.87 7.11 -0.52
CA LEU A 105 10.04 6.01 -1.47
C LEU A 105 11.12 5.02 -1.06
N LEU A 106 12.27 5.52 -0.60
CA LEU A 106 13.39 4.66 -0.16
C LEU A 106 12.96 3.75 0.98
N ARG A 107 12.26 4.29 1.99
CA ARG A 107 11.78 3.53 3.14
C ARG A 107 10.71 2.53 2.72
N GLY A 108 9.77 2.92 1.86
CA GLY A 108 8.74 2.03 1.34
C GLY A 108 9.33 0.86 0.55
N HIS A 109 10.32 1.12 -0.31
CA HIS A 109 11.05 0.08 -1.05
C HIS A 109 11.78 -0.89 -0.12
N GLN A 110 12.47 -0.38 0.91
CA GLN A 110 13.16 -1.23 1.89
C GLN A 110 12.19 -2.17 2.62
N ILE A 111 11.08 -1.64 3.14
CA ILE A 111 10.10 -2.44 3.86
C ILE A 111 9.45 -3.44 2.90
N ALA A 112 8.90 -2.99 1.77
CA ALA A 112 8.22 -3.88 0.83
C ALA A 112 9.14 -4.99 0.29
N GLY A 113 10.40 -4.66 -0.02
CA GLY A 113 11.43 -5.64 -0.40
C GLY A 113 11.67 -6.70 0.68
N ALA A 114 11.70 -6.34 1.96
CA ALA A 114 11.86 -7.27 3.08
C ALA A 114 10.65 -8.22 3.26
N PHE A 115 9.46 -7.83 2.78
CA PHE A 115 8.27 -8.67 2.78
C PHE A 115 8.17 -9.56 1.54
N GLY A 116 8.66 -9.11 0.38
CA GLY A 116 8.96 -10.00 -0.75
C GLY A 116 8.95 -9.33 -2.12
N HIS A 117 8.13 -8.31 -2.34
CA HIS A 117 8.12 -7.55 -3.59
C HIS A 117 7.65 -6.11 -3.32
N ILE A 118 7.93 -5.24 -4.29
CA ILE A 118 7.56 -3.82 -4.27
C ILE A 118 6.55 -3.60 -5.39
N MET A 119 5.40 -3.01 -5.10
CA MET A 119 4.47 -2.60 -6.15
C MET A 119 5.09 -1.46 -6.97
N LYS A 120 5.14 -1.63 -8.30
CA LYS A 120 5.77 -0.68 -9.21
C LYS A 120 4.76 0.31 -9.80
N ILE A 121 4.06 1.03 -8.92
CA ILE A 121 3.05 2.04 -9.28
C ILE A 121 3.24 3.26 -8.37
N GLY A 122 3.44 4.44 -8.96
CA GLY A 122 3.43 5.71 -8.22
C GLY A 122 2.02 6.01 -7.69
N TYR A 123 1.70 5.49 -6.51
CA TYR A 123 0.34 5.49 -5.98
C TYR A 123 0.08 6.70 -5.08
N LEU A 124 -0.62 7.70 -5.61
CA LEU A 124 -0.93 8.98 -4.96
C LEU A 124 -2.39 9.37 -5.28
N PRO A 125 -3.39 8.62 -4.75
CA PRO A 125 -4.77 8.70 -5.21
C PRO A 125 -5.51 9.97 -4.76
N ASP A 126 -5.07 10.60 -3.66
CA ASP A 126 -5.75 11.73 -3.02
C ASP A 126 -4.79 12.86 -2.61
N SER A 127 -3.71 13.03 -3.38
CA SER A 127 -2.80 14.17 -3.18
C SER A 127 -3.44 15.46 -3.67
N PHE A 128 -3.31 16.54 -2.90
CA PHE A 128 -3.85 17.86 -3.24
C PHE A 128 -2.97 18.61 -4.25
N GLY A 129 -2.89 18.03 -5.45
CA GLY A 129 -1.99 18.42 -6.53
C GLY A 129 -0.67 17.64 -6.50
N HIS A 130 0.02 17.65 -7.64
CA HIS A 130 1.27 16.92 -7.85
C HIS A 130 2.40 17.89 -8.23
N ILE A 131 3.62 17.64 -7.73
CA ILE A 131 4.78 18.43 -8.14
C ILE A 131 5.20 18.09 -9.57
N ASN A 132 5.75 19.07 -10.30
CA ASN A 132 6.21 18.88 -11.68
C ASN A 132 7.36 17.85 -11.80
N GLN A 133 8.14 17.65 -10.74
CA GLN A 133 9.26 16.72 -10.71
C GLN A 133 8.83 15.28 -10.37
N LEU A 134 7.55 15.02 -10.11
CA LEU A 134 7.07 13.69 -9.75
C LEU A 134 7.48 12.61 -10.77
N PRO A 135 7.38 12.82 -12.11
CA PRO A 135 7.86 11.84 -13.08
C PRO A 135 9.37 11.54 -12.96
N GLN A 136 10.20 12.56 -12.72
CA GLN A 136 11.65 12.38 -12.52
C GLN A 136 11.94 11.57 -11.25
N VAL A 137 11.24 11.88 -10.16
CA VAL A 137 11.38 11.19 -8.88
C VAL A 137 10.95 9.73 -9.01
N LEU A 138 9.77 9.46 -9.57
CA LEU A 138 9.23 8.11 -9.76
C LEU A 138 10.15 7.23 -10.62
N ASN A 139 10.60 7.76 -11.76
CA ASN A 139 11.54 7.08 -12.65
C ASN A 139 12.87 6.77 -11.94
N GLY A 140 13.34 7.64 -11.04
CA GLY A 140 14.53 7.41 -10.20
C GLY A 140 14.42 6.18 -9.28
N PHE A 141 13.20 5.70 -9.00
CA PHE A 141 12.92 4.47 -8.25
C PHE A 141 12.45 3.31 -9.16
N GLY A 142 12.53 3.48 -10.48
CA GLY A 142 12.04 2.52 -11.47
C GLY A 142 10.54 2.30 -11.35
N LEU A 143 9.78 3.39 -11.21
CA LEU A 143 8.33 3.44 -11.29
C LEU A 143 7.98 4.17 -12.60
N ASP A 144 7.47 3.41 -13.58
CA ASP A 144 7.16 3.87 -14.94
C ASP A 144 5.67 4.21 -15.12
#